data_AF-A0A7X0XXG2-F1
#
_entry.id   AF-A0A7X0XXG2-F1
#
_cell.length_a   1.000
_cell.length_b   1.000
_cell.length_c   1.000
_cell.angle_alpha   90.00
_cell.angle_beta   90.00
_cell.angle_gamma   90.00
#
_symmetry.space_group_name_H-M   'P 1'
#
loop_
_entity.id
_entity.type
_entity.pdbx_description
1 polymer ?
#
loop_
_entity_poly.entity_id
_entity_poly.type
_entity_poly.pdbx_seq_one_letter_code
_entity_poly.pdbx_strand_id
1 'polypeptide(L)'
;MKDSLKKVIVGVLAVTLVFSGMVLLPSKADAAPVTRWETTKTYTNMAYGSWETQGVRKKSSSTGKVSFSVSTKVSTSYSGTIKVGIPKVESVLGFKLSSSATYKFTNTWDVKKNVTYKVQTRKRYKVYSVKQSKITTDSWTGQRTVSNYYVTVKKNDGIDVRALES
;
A
#
# COMPACT_ATOMS: atom_id res chain seq x y z
N MET A 1 -84.51 -47.33 61.95
CA MET A 1 -84.07 -45.93 62.03
C MET A 1 -82.74 -45.83 61.29
N LYS A 2 -82.69 -45.01 60.23
CA LYS A 2 -81.59 -44.95 59.26
C LYS A 2 -80.53 -43.99 59.80
N ASP A 3 -79.34 -44.52 60.06
CA ASP A 3 -78.18 -43.74 60.48
C ASP A 3 -77.67 -42.81 59.37
N SER A 4 -77.31 -41.60 59.81
CA SER A 4 -77.12 -40.42 58.98
C SER A 4 -75.69 -40.31 58.43
N LEU A 5 -75.58 -40.04 57.13
CA LEU A 5 -74.34 -39.74 56.40
C LEU A 5 -73.69 -38.45 56.90
N LYS A 6 -72.39 -38.50 57.22
CA LYS A 6 -71.47 -37.37 57.02
C LYS A 6 -70.14 -37.90 56.47
N LYS A 7 -69.92 -37.75 55.16
CA LYS A 7 -68.60 -37.95 54.54
C LYS A 7 -68.09 -36.60 54.05
N VAL A 8 -66.94 -36.23 54.60
CA VAL A 8 -66.19 -34.99 54.44
C VAL A 8 -65.59 -34.93 53.03
N ILE A 9 -65.81 -33.82 52.32
CA ILE A 9 -65.21 -33.55 51.01
C ILE A 9 -63.80 -32.98 51.25
N VAL A 10 -62.77 -33.78 50.99
CA VAL A 10 -61.36 -33.34 51.02
C VAL A 10 -61.00 -32.88 49.61
N GLY A 11 -60.93 -31.56 49.41
CA GLY A 11 -60.48 -30.96 48.16
C GLY A 11 -58.97 -31.13 47.98
N VAL A 12 -58.56 -31.87 46.95
CA VAL A 12 -57.16 -31.98 46.53
C VAL A 12 -56.82 -30.76 45.67
N LEU A 13 -56.02 -29.84 46.21
CA LEU A 13 -55.48 -28.70 45.48
C LEU A 13 -54.27 -29.19 44.65
N ALA A 14 -54.46 -29.37 43.35
CA ALA A 14 -53.37 -29.73 42.43
C ALA A 14 -52.55 -28.48 42.09
N VAL A 15 -51.37 -28.33 42.70
CA VAL A 15 -50.41 -27.28 42.34
C VAL A 15 -49.65 -27.72 41.09
N THR A 16 -49.96 -27.10 39.95
CA THR A 16 -49.23 -27.33 38.69
C THR A 16 -47.97 -26.46 38.67
N LEU A 17 -46.80 -27.08 38.88
CA LEU A 17 -45.50 -26.45 38.68
C LEU A 17 -45.26 -26.25 37.18
N VAL A 18 -45.43 -25.03 36.69
CA VAL A 18 -45.04 -24.67 35.32
C VAL A 18 -43.52 -24.47 35.31
N PHE A 19 -42.77 -25.51 34.95
CA PHE A 19 -41.37 -25.34 34.58
C PHE A 19 -41.33 -24.54 33.28
N SER A 20 -41.06 -23.23 33.39
CA SER A 20 -40.72 -22.39 32.24
C SER A 20 -39.35 -22.83 31.72
N GLY A 21 -39.33 -23.90 30.94
CA GLY A 21 -38.18 -24.37 30.19
C GLY A 21 -37.81 -23.34 29.14
N MET A 22 -36.96 -22.38 29.51
CA MET A 22 -36.28 -21.52 28.57
C MET A 22 -35.39 -22.44 27.71
N VAL A 23 -35.87 -22.77 26.51
CA VAL A 23 -35.07 -23.48 25.51
C VAL A 23 -33.91 -22.54 25.15
N LEU A 24 -32.76 -22.77 25.77
CA LEU A 24 -31.48 -22.23 25.33
C LEU A 24 -31.19 -22.87 23.97
N LEU A 25 -31.64 -22.24 22.90
CA LEU A 25 -31.06 -22.48 21.58
C LEU A 25 -29.56 -22.16 21.73
N PRO A 26 -28.65 -23.12 21.48
CA PRO A 26 -27.25 -22.77 21.40
C PRO A 26 -27.13 -21.73 20.29
N SER A 27 -26.75 -20.49 20.64
CA SER A 27 -26.31 -19.56 19.62
C SER A 27 -25.15 -20.25 18.94
N LYS A 28 -25.35 -20.59 17.66
CA LYS A 28 -24.25 -21.01 16.80
C LYS A 28 -23.25 -19.88 16.91
N ALA A 29 -22.12 -20.11 17.58
CA ALA A 29 -21.03 -19.17 17.56
C ALA A 29 -20.57 -19.15 16.10
N ASP A 30 -21.06 -18.17 15.32
CA ASP A 30 -20.60 -17.96 13.96
C ASP A 30 -19.08 -17.77 14.06
N ALA A 31 -18.35 -18.78 13.60
CA ALA A 31 -16.90 -18.74 13.63
C ALA A 31 -16.48 -17.49 12.84
N ALA A 32 -15.76 -16.58 13.51
CA ALA A 32 -15.37 -15.32 12.90
C ALA A 32 -14.64 -15.58 11.57
N PRO A 33 -14.90 -14.80 10.52
CA PRO A 33 -14.32 -15.05 9.22
C PRO A 33 -12.80 -14.86 9.27
N VAL A 34 -12.06 -15.81 8.71
CA VAL A 34 -10.60 -15.74 8.68
C VAL A 34 -10.17 -14.78 7.58
N THR A 35 -9.43 -13.75 7.96
CA THR A 35 -8.86 -12.77 7.03
C THR A 35 -7.37 -13.00 6.88
N ARG A 36 -6.89 -13.07 5.64
CA ARG A 36 -5.46 -13.05 5.30
C ARG A 36 -5.15 -12.02 4.23
N TRP A 37 -3.89 -11.61 4.18
CA TRP A 37 -3.39 -10.65 3.22
C TRP A 37 -2.32 -11.26 2.34
N GLU A 38 -2.47 -11.06 1.04
CA GLU A 38 -1.46 -11.38 0.04
C GLU A 38 -0.95 -10.08 -0.59
N THR A 39 0.32 -10.01 -0.94
CA THR A 39 0.94 -8.77 -1.47
C THR A 39 1.90 -9.12 -2.59
N THR A 40 1.72 -8.48 -3.74
CA THR A 40 2.56 -8.68 -4.92
C THR A 40 3.00 -7.34 -5.49
N LYS A 41 4.13 -7.33 -6.19
CA LYS A 41 4.61 -6.16 -6.93
C LYS A 41 4.64 -6.44 -8.43
N THR A 42 4.43 -5.40 -9.20
CA THR A 42 4.58 -5.41 -10.65
C THR A 42 5.32 -4.16 -11.06
N TYR A 43 6.37 -4.31 -11.88
CA TYR A 43 7.01 -3.16 -12.51
C TYR A 43 6.06 -2.58 -13.56
N THR A 44 5.87 -1.27 -13.54
CA THR A 44 4.94 -0.58 -14.43
C THR A 44 5.70 0.10 -15.56
N ASN A 45 6.56 1.06 -15.23
CA ASN A 45 7.27 1.88 -16.21
C ASN A 45 8.39 2.70 -15.54
N MET A 46 9.13 3.44 -16.36
CA MET A 46 10.01 4.52 -15.90
C MET A 46 9.21 5.81 -15.75
N ALA A 47 9.45 6.56 -14.67
CA ALA A 47 8.97 7.91 -14.50
C ALA A 47 10.13 8.90 -14.42
N TYR A 48 9.90 10.10 -14.95
CA TYR A 48 10.88 11.15 -15.03
C TYR A 48 10.34 12.41 -14.37
N GLY A 49 11.19 13.10 -13.61
CA GLY A 49 10.91 14.45 -13.14
C GLY A 49 11.02 15.47 -14.27
N SER A 50 10.63 16.70 -13.95
CA SER A 50 10.87 17.86 -14.82
C SER A 50 12.37 18.10 -15.00
N TRP A 51 12.73 18.71 -16.13
CA TRP A 51 14.08 19.19 -16.35
C TRP A 51 14.32 20.47 -15.53
N GLU A 52 15.38 20.47 -14.73
CA GLU A 52 15.83 21.58 -13.90
C GLU A 52 17.17 22.09 -14.43
N THR A 53 17.31 23.41 -14.59
CA THR A 53 18.58 24.01 -15.03
C THR A 53 19.53 24.09 -13.84
N GLN A 54 20.68 23.42 -13.96
CA GLN A 54 21.71 23.40 -12.92
C GLN A 54 22.79 24.47 -13.14
N GLY A 55 22.91 24.97 -14.37
CA GLY A 55 23.88 26.02 -14.71
C GLY A 55 23.74 26.50 -16.14
N VAL A 56 24.23 27.71 -16.39
CA VAL A 56 24.30 28.33 -17.72
C VAL A 56 25.74 28.70 -18.02
N ARG A 57 26.27 28.21 -19.14
CA ARG A 57 27.56 28.63 -19.66
C ARG A 57 27.35 29.69 -20.72
N LYS A 58 27.88 30.89 -20.47
CA LYS A 58 27.85 32.00 -21.42
C LYS A 58 28.70 31.70 -22.64
N LYS A 59 28.35 32.34 -23.76
CA LYS A 59 29.11 32.32 -25.01
C LYS A 59 30.62 32.51 -24.76
N SER A 60 31.44 31.70 -25.42
CA SER A 60 32.90 31.84 -25.43
C SER A 60 33.37 32.04 -26.86
N SER A 61 34.40 32.87 -27.05
CA SER A 61 35.02 33.13 -28.35
C SER A 61 35.89 31.96 -28.86
N SER A 62 36.01 30.88 -28.07
CA SER A 62 36.75 29.67 -28.42
C SER A 62 35.87 28.41 -28.40
N THR A 63 36.24 27.43 -29.22
CA THR A 63 35.76 26.05 -29.11
C THR A 63 36.50 25.33 -28.00
N GLY A 64 35.88 24.32 -27.38
CA GLY A 64 36.55 23.54 -26.34
C GLY A 64 35.65 22.49 -25.70
N LYS A 65 36.14 21.94 -24.59
CA LYS A 65 35.43 20.94 -23.78
C LYS A 65 34.95 21.56 -22.48
N VAL A 66 33.73 21.22 -22.06
CA VAL A 66 33.15 21.69 -20.80
C VAL A 66 32.78 20.50 -19.96
N SER A 67 33.43 20.38 -18.81
CA SER A 67 33.04 19.43 -17.77
C SER A 67 32.00 20.07 -16.86
N PHE A 68 30.94 19.33 -16.55
CA PHE A 68 29.98 19.70 -15.54
C PHE A 68 29.73 18.53 -14.60
N SER A 69 29.69 18.84 -13.30
CA SER A 69 29.41 17.88 -12.25
C SER A 69 28.11 18.26 -11.55
N VAL A 70 27.17 17.32 -11.50
CA VAL A 70 25.92 17.46 -10.72
C VAL A 70 25.88 16.40 -9.65
N SER A 71 25.39 16.78 -8.48
CA SER A 71 25.03 15.87 -7.41
C SER A 71 23.58 16.10 -7.03
N THR A 72 22.73 15.09 -7.16
CA THR A 72 21.30 15.19 -6.85
C THR A 72 20.82 14.01 -6.04
N LYS A 73 20.15 14.29 -4.92
CA LYS A 73 19.47 13.28 -4.11
C LYS A 73 18.11 12.94 -4.72
N VAL A 74 17.88 11.66 -4.95
CA VAL A 74 16.61 11.10 -5.44
C VAL A 74 16.06 10.17 -4.38
N SER A 75 14.90 10.51 -3.84
CA SER A 75 14.21 9.74 -2.81
C SER A 75 13.12 8.87 -3.41
N THR A 76 12.97 7.67 -2.87
CA THR A 76 11.80 6.82 -3.12
C THR A 76 10.56 7.52 -2.59
N SER A 77 9.43 7.33 -3.26
CA SER A 77 8.13 7.86 -2.85
C SER A 77 7.03 6.86 -3.17
N TYR A 78 5.87 7.01 -2.56
CA TYR A 78 4.70 6.20 -2.88
C TYR A 78 3.41 7.02 -2.76
N SER A 79 2.35 6.56 -3.41
CA SER A 79 1.01 7.13 -3.32
C SER A 79 -0.05 6.02 -3.20
N GLY A 80 -1.14 6.33 -2.51
CA GLY A 80 -2.20 5.38 -2.16
C GLY A 80 -2.11 4.87 -0.72
N THR A 81 -3.03 3.98 -0.34
CA THR A 81 -3.16 3.50 1.03
C THR A 81 -2.55 2.12 1.22
N ILE A 82 -1.59 2.00 2.14
CA ILE A 82 -1.03 0.73 2.58
C ILE A 82 -1.96 0.12 3.63
N LYS A 83 -2.36 -1.14 3.44
CA LYS A 83 -3.28 -1.91 4.29
C LYS A 83 -2.59 -3.06 5.04
N VAL A 84 -1.48 -3.58 4.50
CA VAL A 84 -0.77 -4.78 5.02
C VAL A 84 0.42 -4.49 5.96
N GLY A 85 0.61 -3.22 6.32
CA GLY A 85 1.78 -2.73 7.06
C GLY A 85 2.99 -2.47 6.15
N ILE A 86 3.76 -1.42 6.49
CA ILE A 86 4.93 -0.99 5.71
C ILE A 86 5.99 -2.10 5.56
N PRO A 87 6.40 -2.84 6.62
CA PRO A 87 7.45 -3.86 6.50
C PRO A 87 7.11 -4.96 5.50
N LYS A 88 5.83 -5.34 5.40
CA LYS A 88 5.37 -6.34 4.44
C LYS A 88 5.49 -5.83 3.00
N VAL A 89 5.13 -4.57 2.77
CA VAL A 89 5.28 -3.91 1.45
C VAL A 89 6.75 -3.80 1.06
N GLU A 90 7.61 -3.34 1.97
CA GLU A 90 9.06 -3.21 1.73
C GLU A 90 9.73 -4.56 1.45
N SER A 91 9.32 -5.62 2.15
CA SER A 91 9.79 -6.99 1.91
C SER A 91 9.47 -7.46 0.49
N VAL A 92 8.25 -7.21 0.00
CA VAL A 92 7.87 -7.56 -1.39
C VAL A 92 8.64 -6.70 -2.39
N LEU A 93 8.76 -5.39 -2.14
CA LEU A 93 9.50 -4.46 -2.99
C LEU A 93 10.99 -4.79 -3.09
N GLY A 94 11.60 -5.27 -2.01
CA GLY A 94 13.04 -5.50 -1.89
C GLY A 94 13.84 -4.22 -1.64
N PHE A 95 13.18 -3.16 -1.17
CA PHE A 95 13.81 -1.90 -0.78
C PHE A 95 12.91 -1.12 0.19
N LYS A 96 13.53 -0.22 0.97
CA LYS A 96 12.81 0.63 1.92
C LYS A 96 12.08 1.76 1.21
N LEU A 97 10.85 2.08 1.61
CA LEU A 97 10.09 3.22 1.10
C LEU A 97 10.74 4.56 1.49
N SER A 98 11.49 4.58 2.60
CA SER A 98 12.31 5.71 3.03
C SER A 98 13.68 5.81 2.33
N SER A 99 13.99 4.89 1.41
CA SER A 99 15.28 4.89 0.72
C SER A 99 15.47 6.15 -0.13
N SER A 100 16.72 6.62 -0.18
CA SER A 100 17.15 7.66 -1.09
C SER A 100 18.58 7.41 -1.49
N ALA A 101 18.99 7.91 -2.65
CA ALA A 101 20.37 7.84 -3.11
C ALA A 101 20.77 9.17 -3.75
N THR A 102 22.03 9.53 -3.54
CA THR A 102 22.64 10.69 -4.19
C THR A 102 23.38 10.22 -5.42
N TYR A 103 22.98 10.74 -6.58
CA TYR A 103 23.60 10.43 -7.85
C TYR A 103 24.51 11.58 -8.25
N LYS A 104 25.76 11.23 -8.53
CA LYS A 104 26.75 12.17 -9.07
C LYS A 104 26.96 11.85 -10.54
N PHE A 105 26.97 12.88 -11.37
CA PHE A 105 27.24 12.76 -12.78
C PHE A 105 28.23 13.83 -13.19
N THR A 106 29.36 13.41 -13.73
CA THR A 106 30.35 14.29 -14.35
C THR A 106 30.45 13.92 -15.81
N ASN A 107 30.24 14.88 -16.69
CA ASN A 107 30.41 14.66 -18.12
C ASN A 107 31.00 15.89 -18.79
N THR A 108 31.68 15.62 -19.89
CA THR A 108 32.38 16.61 -20.70
C THR A 108 31.74 16.67 -22.07
N TRP A 109 31.30 17.85 -22.50
CA TRP A 109 30.75 18.07 -23.84
C TRP A 109 31.63 19.01 -24.64
N ASP A 110 31.72 18.74 -25.94
CA ASP A 110 32.29 19.68 -26.90
C ASP A 110 31.33 20.84 -27.11
N VAL A 111 31.87 22.06 -27.07
CA VAL A 111 31.08 23.30 -27.21
C VAL A 111 31.48 24.09 -28.45
N LYS A 112 30.48 24.65 -29.11
CA LYS A 112 30.67 25.55 -30.24
C LYS A 112 31.05 26.95 -29.76
N LYS A 113 31.81 27.64 -30.61
CA LYS A 113 32.14 29.06 -30.43
C LYS A 113 30.87 29.89 -30.46
N ASN A 114 30.82 30.90 -29.60
CA ASN A 114 29.77 31.91 -29.48
C ASN A 114 28.36 31.39 -29.13
N VAL A 115 28.21 30.14 -28.68
CA VAL A 115 26.93 29.56 -28.27
C VAL A 115 26.81 29.51 -26.74
N THR A 116 25.64 29.85 -26.22
CA THR A 116 25.30 29.70 -24.79
C THR A 116 24.73 28.31 -24.57
N TYR A 117 25.13 27.64 -23.50
CA TYR A 117 24.63 26.31 -23.15
C TYR A 117 23.93 26.32 -21.81
N LYS A 118 22.77 25.67 -21.72
CA LYS A 118 22.05 25.36 -20.48
C LYS A 118 22.29 23.90 -20.13
N VAL A 119 22.84 23.65 -18.95
CA VAL A 119 22.94 22.28 -18.43
C VAL A 119 21.71 21.98 -17.59
N GLN A 120 21.01 20.92 -17.97
CA GLN A 120 19.77 20.50 -17.32
C GLN A 120 19.89 19.08 -16.80
N THR A 121 19.24 18.83 -15.66
CA THR A 121 19.11 17.50 -15.09
C THR A 121 17.66 17.18 -14.81
N ARG A 122 17.33 15.89 -14.78
CA ARG A 122 16.04 15.42 -14.29
C ARG A 122 16.23 14.15 -13.48
N LYS A 123 15.36 13.96 -12.50
CA LYS A 123 15.34 12.75 -11.66
C LYS A 123 14.64 11.62 -12.40
N ARG A 124 15.12 10.39 -12.18
CA ARG A 124 14.58 9.17 -12.82
C ARG A 124 14.18 8.15 -11.76
N TYR A 125 13.04 7.52 -12.00
CA TYR A 125 12.41 6.59 -11.07
C TYR A 125 11.93 5.32 -11.78
N LYS A 126 12.02 4.18 -11.09
CA LYS A 126 11.32 2.95 -11.48
C LYS A 126 9.98 2.90 -10.75
N VAL A 127 8.88 2.80 -11.49
CA VAL A 127 7.54 2.75 -10.93
C VAL A 127 7.10 1.30 -10.77
N TYR A 128 6.59 0.98 -9.58
CA TYR A 128 6.00 -0.30 -9.24
C TYR A 128 4.57 -0.09 -8.77
N SER A 129 3.68 -0.99 -9.17
CA SER A 129 2.37 -1.15 -8.57
C SER A 129 2.43 -2.29 -7.55
N VAL A 130 2.03 -2.01 -6.31
CA VAL A 130 1.93 -3.00 -5.24
C VAL A 130 0.46 -3.33 -5.04
N LYS A 131 0.08 -4.56 -5.36
CA LYS A 131 -1.26 -5.10 -5.15
C LYS A 131 -1.32 -5.74 -3.76
N GLN A 132 -2.34 -5.36 -2.99
CA GLN A 132 -2.64 -5.87 -1.66
C GLN A 132 -4.01 -6.54 -1.72
N SER A 133 -4.05 -7.86 -1.63
CA SER A 133 -5.29 -8.64 -1.71
C SER A 133 -5.72 -9.03 -0.30
N LYS A 134 -6.88 -8.53 0.15
CA LYS A 134 -7.57 -9.02 1.35
C LYS A 134 -8.40 -10.22 0.94
N ILE A 135 -8.10 -11.38 1.51
CA ILE A 135 -8.87 -12.60 1.31
C ILE A 135 -9.58 -12.90 2.62
N THR A 136 -10.90 -12.81 2.60
CA THR A 136 -11.75 -13.18 3.73
C THR A 136 -12.46 -14.48 3.36
N THR A 137 -12.24 -15.50 4.17
CA THR A 137 -12.91 -16.79 4.05
C THR A 137 -13.96 -16.89 5.13
N ASP A 138 -15.20 -17.12 4.73
CA ASP A 138 -16.28 -17.43 5.65
C ASP A 138 -16.04 -18.81 6.29
N SER A 139 -16.06 -18.87 7.61
CA SER A 139 -15.64 -20.05 8.37
C SER A 139 -16.67 -21.17 8.35
N TRP A 140 -17.90 -20.90 7.90
CA TRP A 140 -18.99 -21.87 7.83
C TRP A 140 -19.21 -22.42 6.41
N THR A 141 -19.23 -21.54 5.42
CA THR A 141 -19.50 -21.86 4.01
C THR A 141 -18.23 -22.12 3.20
N GLY A 142 -17.06 -21.69 3.70
CA GLY A 142 -15.80 -21.71 2.96
C GLY A 142 -15.75 -20.71 1.80
N GLN A 143 -16.77 -19.86 1.65
CA GLN A 143 -16.83 -18.87 0.57
C GLN A 143 -15.72 -17.83 0.74
N ARG A 144 -15.05 -17.51 -0.37
CA ARG A 144 -13.89 -16.61 -0.39
C ARG A 144 -14.24 -15.30 -1.07
N THR A 145 -14.05 -14.20 -0.36
CA THR A 145 -14.16 -12.84 -0.91
C THR A 145 -12.78 -12.23 -1.03
N VAL A 146 -12.48 -11.63 -2.19
CA VAL A 146 -11.19 -11.01 -2.46
C VAL A 146 -11.37 -9.53 -2.77
N SER A 147 -10.74 -8.67 -1.98
CA SER A 147 -10.70 -7.22 -2.22
C SER A 147 -9.27 -6.78 -2.53
N ASN A 148 -9.09 -6.03 -3.62
CA ASN A 148 -7.77 -5.60 -4.09
C ASN A 148 -7.55 -4.12 -3.82
N TYR A 149 -6.39 -3.77 -3.27
CA TYR A 149 -5.94 -2.40 -3.07
C TYR A 149 -4.59 -2.19 -3.73
N TYR A 150 -4.35 -1.00 -4.26
CA TYR A 150 -3.14 -0.69 -5.02
C TYR A 150 -2.40 0.49 -4.42
N VAL A 151 -1.07 0.38 -4.38
CA VAL A 151 -0.14 1.46 -4.00
C VAL A 151 0.86 1.61 -5.12
N THR A 152 1.04 2.84 -5.59
CA THR A 152 2.07 3.15 -6.60
C THR A 152 3.33 3.57 -5.88
N VAL A 153 4.46 2.96 -6.20
CA VAL A 153 5.76 3.23 -5.58
C VAL A 153 6.75 3.64 -6.66
N LYS A 154 7.36 4.81 -6.49
CA LYS A 154 8.45 5.32 -7.33
C LYS A 154 9.77 5.10 -6.62
N LYS A 155 10.50 4.04 -7.01
CA LYS A 155 11.86 3.76 -6.53
C LYS A 155 12.85 4.75 -7.15
N ASN A 156 13.75 5.30 -6.37
CA ASN A 156 14.90 6.05 -6.87
C ASN A 156 15.75 5.17 -7.82
N ASP A 157 16.06 5.68 -9.02
CA ASP A 157 16.86 4.94 -10.01
C ASP A 157 18.11 5.72 -10.46
N GLY A 158 17.97 7.02 -10.75
CA GLY A 158 19.11 7.83 -11.17
C GLY A 158 18.75 9.26 -11.57
N ILE A 159 19.65 9.88 -12.32
CA ILE A 159 19.45 11.17 -12.97
C ILE A 159 19.84 11.08 -14.44
N ASP A 160 19.15 11.84 -15.28
CA ASP A 160 19.58 12.11 -16.64
C ASP A 160 20.13 13.53 -16.71
N VAL A 161 21.17 13.75 -17.53
CA VAL A 161 21.82 15.05 -17.71
C VAL A 161 21.92 15.35 -19.19
N ARG A 162 21.64 16.61 -19.57
CA ARG A 162 21.80 17.10 -20.94
C ARG A 162 22.36 18.51 -20.96
N ALA A 163 23.08 18.84 -22.03
CA ALA A 163 23.43 20.20 -22.39
C ALA A 163 22.60 20.61 -23.61
N LEU A 164 21.96 21.79 -23.55
CA LEU A 164 21.17 22.35 -24.66
C LEU A 164 21.76 23.70 -25.06
N GLU A 165 21.83 23.94 -26.36
CA GLU A 165 22.06 25.27 -26.91
C GLU A 165 20.90 26.19 -26.51
N SER A 166 21.22 27.42 -26.11
CA SER A 166 20.25 28.43 -25.65
C SER A 166 20.27 29.67 -26.51
#